data_AF-A0A535X6N3-F1
#
_entry.id   AF-A0A535X6N3-F1
#
_cell.length_a   1.000
_cell.length_b   1.000
_cell.length_c   1.000
_cell.angle_alpha   90.00
_cell.angle_beta   90.00
_cell.angle_gamma   90.00
#
_symmetry.space_group_name_H-M   'P 1'
#
loop_
_entity.id
_entity.type
_entity.pdbx_description
1 polymer ?
#
loop_
_entity_poly.entity_id
_entity_poly.type
_entity_poly.pdbx_seq_one_letter_code
_entity_poly.pdbx_strand_id
1 'polypeptide(L)'
;MDSGQSFPVLDQVVLDTTDARALAEFYRRLLGFIYRAGDEPPAGAGPDERGHDWLVLHHPSGSPRIAFQQVTALPRSTWPGDAVPQQLH
;
A
#
# COMPACT_ATOMS: atom_id res chain seq x y z
N MET A 1 13.94 -7.93 36.81
CA MET A 1 14.07 -7.58 35.39
C MET A 1 12.95 -8.34 34.71
N ASP A 2 11.86 -7.66 34.42
CA ASP A 2 10.70 -8.31 33.81
C ASP A 2 11.09 -8.73 32.40
N SER A 3 11.19 -10.02 32.16
CA SER A 3 11.41 -10.60 30.83
C SER A 3 10.09 -10.58 30.03
N GLY A 4 9.35 -9.46 30.11
CA GLY A 4 9.09 -8.60 28.97
C GLY A 4 8.49 -9.31 27.77
N GLN A 5 7.28 -9.84 27.92
CA GLN A 5 6.52 -10.29 26.77
C GLN A 5 6.10 -9.07 25.94
N SER A 6 6.90 -8.71 24.94
CA SER A 6 6.55 -7.67 23.98
C SER A 6 5.53 -8.23 22.99
N PHE A 7 4.40 -7.54 22.81
CA PHE A 7 3.48 -7.86 21.73
C PHE A 7 4.12 -7.55 20.36
N PRO A 8 3.75 -8.29 19.29
CA PRO A 8 4.13 -7.92 17.93
C PRO A 8 3.63 -6.51 17.58
N VAL A 9 4.43 -5.78 16.80
CA VAL A 9 4.02 -4.48 16.24
C VAL A 9 3.51 -4.71 14.82
N LEU A 10 2.33 -4.17 14.51
CA LEU A 10 1.80 -4.20 13.14
C LEU A 10 2.75 -3.45 12.22
N ASP A 11 3.27 -4.14 11.20
CA ASP A 11 4.20 -3.51 10.27
C ASP A 11 3.46 -2.59 9.30
N GLN A 12 2.59 -3.15 8.45
CA GLN A 12 1.83 -2.41 7.44
C GLN A 12 0.60 -3.19 7.00
N VAL A 13 -0.37 -2.47 6.41
CA VAL A 13 -1.45 -3.08 5.61
C VAL A 13 -1.04 -3.00 4.14
N VAL A 14 -1.29 -4.06 3.38
CA VAL A 14 -0.95 -4.15 1.95
C VAL A 14 -2.25 -4.24 1.14
N LEU A 15 -2.37 -3.42 0.10
CA LEU A 15 -3.48 -3.45 -0.84
C LEU A 15 -2.99 -3.96 -2.21
N ASP A 16 -3.58 -5.05 -2.69
CA ASP A 16 -3.39 -5.50 -4.06
C ASP A 16 -4.14 -4.58 -5.03
N THR A 17 -3.52 -4.28 -6.18
CA THR A 17 -4.14 -3.49 -7.24
C THR A 17 -3.48 -3.78 -8.59
N THR A 18 -4.23 -3.60 -9.67
CA THR A 18 -3.69 -3.67 -11.03
C THR A 18 -2.99 -2.37 -11.46
N ASP A 19 -2.98 -1.35 -10.61
CA ASP A 19 -2.19 -0.12 -10.79
C ASP A 19 -1.71 0.38 -9.42
N ALA A 20 -0.53 -0.10 -8.99
CA ALA A 20 0.04 0.23 -7.69
C ALA A 20 0.39 1.72 -7.58
N ARG A 21 0.98 2.31 -8.63
CA ARG A 21 1.33 3.73 -8.63
C ARG A 21 0.11 4.63 -8.50
N ALA A 22 -0.96 4.39 -9.28
CA ALA A 22 -2.14 5.24 -9.22
C ALA A 22 -2.84 5.16 -7.85
N LEU A 23 -2.95 3.96 -7.27
CA LEU A 23 -3.56 3.80 -5.95
C LEU A 23 -2.69 4.42 -4.84
N ALA A 24 -1.37 4.26 -4.92
CA ALA A 24 -0.44 4.91 -4.01
C ALA A 24 -0.56 6.44 -4.08
N GLU A 25 -0.57 7.04 -5.28
CA GLU A 25 -0.73 8.49 -5.44
C GLU A 25 -2.07 9.00 -4.90
N PHE A 26 -3.15 8.22 -5.06
CA PHE A 26 -4.44 8.54 -4.44
C PHE A 26 -4.31 8.64 -2.91
N TYR A 27 -3.81 7.60 -2.24
CA TYR A 27 -3.70 7.59 -0.79
C TYR A 27 -2.67 8.59 -0.26
N ARG A 28 -1.56 8.81 -0.98
CA ARG A 28 -0.54 9.81 -0.65
C ARG A 28 -1.17 11.20 -0.56
N ARG A 29 -1.97 11.58 -1.57
CA ARG A 29 -2.63 12.88 -1.64
C ARG A 29 -3.81 12.99 -0.67
N LEU A 30 -4.58 11.92 -0.51
CA LEU A 30 -5.74 11.90 0.40
C LEU A 30 -5.32 12.02 1.87
N LEU A 31 -4.28 11.30 2.27
CA LEU A 31 -3.88 11.17 3.68
C LEU A 31 -2.67 12.05 4.06
N GLY A 32 -2.04 12.72 3.09
CA GLY A 32 -0.82 13.50 3.32
C GLY A 32 0.39 12.63 3.69
N PHE A 33 0.39 11.37 3.26
CA PHE A 33 1.50 10.44 3.52
C PHE A 33 2.66 10.72 2.56
N ILE A 34 3.82 10.16 2.87
CA ILE A 34 5.03 10.28 2.07
C ILE A 34 5.51 8.90 1.60
N TYR A 35 6.20 8.84 0.47
CA TYR A 35 6.82 7.59 0.02
C TYR A 35 7.91 7.15 0.98
N ARG A 36 8.10 5.84 1.10
CA ARG A 36 9.36 5.27 1.56
C ARG A 36 10.44 5.69 0.57
N ALA A 37 11.61 6.07 1.08
CA ALA A 37 12.73 6.45 0.24
C ALA A 37 13.03 5.39 -0.83
N GLY A 38 13.04 5.81 -2.10
CA GLY A 38 13.24 4.97 -3.27
C GLY A 38 11.95 4.47 -3.94
N ASP A 39 10.79 4.69 -3.32
CA ASP A 39 9.48 4.37 -3.92
C ASP A 39 8.84 5.59 -4.61
N GLU A 40 9.48 6.76 -4.57
CA GLU A 40 9.03 7.95 -5.30
C GLU A 40 8.93 7.69 -6.82
N PRO A 41 8.01 8.37 -7.53
CA PRO A 41 8.00 8.33 -8.98
C PRO A 41 9.35 8.76 -9.58
N PRO A 42 9.78 8.18 -10.70
CA PRO A 42 11.00 8.61 -11.36
C PRO A 42 10.91 10.09 -11.75
N ALA A 43 12.03 10.82 -11.65
CA ALA A 43 12.08 12.27 -11.88
C ALA A 43 11.82 12.70 -13.35
N GLY A 44 11.56 11.76 -14.27
CA GLY A 44 11.33 12.00 -15.69
C GLY A 44 10.56 10.85 -16.33
N ALA A 45 10.55 10.79 -17.66
CA ALA A 45 9.80 9.79 -18.44
C ALA A 45 10.44 8.38 -18.46
N GLY A 46 11.29 8.07 -17.48
CA GLY A 46 11.87 6.74 -17.32
C GLY A 46 10.84 5.71 -16.86
N PRO A 47 11.12 4.40 -17.02
CA PRO A 47 10.23 3.35 -16.53
C PRO A 47 10.08 3.42 -15.00
N ASP A 48 8.86 3.23 -14.51
CA ASP A 48 8.56 3.16 -13.08
C ASP A 48 8.53 1.69 -12.62
N GLU A 49 9.70 1.05 -12.60
CA GLU A 49 9.84 -0.37 -12.25
C GLU A 49 9.24 -0.68 -10.87
N ARG A 50 9.40 0.25 -9.90
CA ARG A 50 8.82 0.13 -8.56
C ARG A 50 7.30 0.28 -8.56
N GLY A 51 6.77 1.21 -9.36
CA GLY A 51 5.34 1.40 -9.54
C GLY A 51 4.62 0.21 -10.19
N HIS A 52 5.39 -0.74 -10.74
CA HIS A 52 4.90 -2.00 -11.30
C HIS A 52 5.25 -3.23 -10.44
N ASP A 53 5.66 -3.04 -9.18
CA ASP A 53 5.99 -4.13 -8.25
C ASP A 53 5.40 -3.85 -6.86
N TRP A 54 6.00 -2.93 -6.11
CA TRP A 54 5.68 -2.68 -4.72
C TRP A 54 6.01 -1.25 -4.32
N LEU A 55 5.05 -0.58 -3.66
CA LEU A 55 5.23 0.77 -3.12
C LEU A 55 4.79 0.84 -1.65
N VAL A 56 5.50 1.64 -0.85
CA VAL A 56 5.15 1.89 0.56
C VAL A 56 4.95 3.38 0.81
N LEU A 57 3.89 3.70 1.54
CA LEU A 57 3.64 5.02 2.11
C LEU A 57 3.75 4.99 3.63
N HIS A 58 4.36 6.05 4.18
CA HIS A 58 4.48 6.30 5.60
C HIS A 58 3.69 7.55 6.01
N HIS A 59 3.05 7.51 7.17
CA HIS A 59 2.70 8.74 7.86
C HIS A 59 3.99 9.52 8.21
N PRO A 60 4.02 10.87 8.09
CA PRO A 60 5.22 11.66 8.36
C PRO A 60 5.81 11.49 9.78
N SER A 61 5.02 11.04 10.76
CA SER A 61 5.51 10.74 12.13
C SER A 61 6.15 9.37 12.29
N GLY A 62 6.14 8.52 11.26
CA GLY A 62 6.81 7.20 11.23
C GLY A 62 5.89 5.98 11.14
N SER A 63 4.62 6.08 11.54
CA SER A 63 3.60 5.01 11.40
C SER A 63 2.20 5.63 11.49
N PRO A 64 1.15 5.09 10.84
CA PRO A 64 1.05 3.79 10.15
C PRO A 64 1.65 3.75 8.74
N ARG A 65 1.77 2.53 8.21
CA ARG A 65 2.27 2.22 6.86
C ARG A 65 1.20 1.53 6.03
N ILE A 66 1.01 2.00 4.80
CA ILE A 66 0.18 1.35 3.79
C ILE A 66 1.09 1.02 2.60
N ALA A 67 1.03 -0.21 2.14
CA ALA A 67 1.73 -0.65 0.95
C ALA A 67 0.76 -1.04 -0.16
N PHE A 68 1.27 -1.03 -1.38
CA PHE A 68 0.53 -1.31 -2.61
C PHE A 68 1.31 -2.34 -3.40
N GLN A 69 0.69 -3.49 -3.65
CA GLN A 69 1.28 -4.56 -4.44
C GLN A 69 0.66 -4.56 -5.83
N GLN A 70 1.50 -4.53 -6.85
CA GLN A 70 1.07 -4.70 -8.22
C GLN A 70 0.71 -6.18 -8.44
N VAL A 71 -0.51 -6.42 -8.92
CA VAL A 71 -0.96 -7.75 -9.36
C VAL A 71 -1.42 -7.71 -10.81
N THR A 72 -1.33 -8.85 -11.50
CA THR A 72 -1.77 -8.94 -12.90
C THR A 72 -3.29 -8.86 -13.04
N ALA A 73 -4.02 -9.36 -12.05
CA ALA A 73 -5.47 -9.34 -12.03
C ALA A 73 -5.99 -9.23 -10.60
N LEU A 74 -7.04 -8.45 -10.40
CA LEU A 74 -7.77 -8.35 -9.14
C LEU A 74 -9.27 -8.48 -9.43
N PRO A 75 -9.93 -9.59 -9.04
CA PRO A 75 -11.36 -9.77 -9.26
C PRO A 75 -12.17 -8.65 -8.61
N ARG A 76 -13.06 -8.02 -9.38
CA ARG A 76 -13.93 -6.97 -8.86
C ARG A 76 -14.93 -7.57 -7.86
N SER A 77 -15.08 -6.94 -6.70
CA SER A 77 -16.12 -7.34 -5.74
C SER A 77 -17.51 -7.25 -6.37
N THR A 78 -18.33 -8.26 -6.08
CA THR A 78 -19.74 -8.35 -6.47
C THR A 78 -20.68 -7.89 -5.35
N TRP A 79 -20.17 -7.25 -4.30
CA TRP A 79 -20.98 -6.78 -3.19
C TRP A 79 -22.16 -5.92 -3.69
N PRO A 80 -23.38 -6.10 -3.13
CA PRO A 80 -23.71 -6.89 -1.93
C PRO A 80 -23.84 -8.40 -2.13
N GLY A 81 -23.68 -8.93 -3.35
CA GLY A 81 -23.61 -10.37 -3.60
C GLY A 81 -22.32 -11.01 -3.05
N ASP A 82 -22.33 -12.33 -2.91
CA ASP A 82 -21.30 -13.11 -2.20
C ASP A 82 -20.26 -13.80 -3.09
N ALA A 83 -20.47 -13.82 -4.41
CA ALA A 83 -19.58 -14.52 -5.36
C ALA A 83 -18.12 -14.02 -5.31
N VAL A 84 -17.92 -12.70 -5.21
CA VAL A 84 -16.63 -12.07 -4.90
C VAL A 84 -16.85 -11.05 -3.77
N PRO A 85 -16.55 -11.39 -2.51
CA PRO A 85 -16.83 -10.53 -1.36
C PRO A 85 -16.00 -9.23 -1.39
N GLN A 86 -16.41 -8.25 -0.59
CA GLN A 86 -15.54 -7.09 -0.35
C GLN A 86 -14.23 -7.55 0.32
N GLN A 87 -13.12 -6.97 -0.13
CA GLN A 87 -11.78 -7.37 0.30
C GLN A 87 -11.30 -6.61 1.55
N LEU A 88 -11.75 -5.37 1.72
CA LEU A 88 -11.43 -4.49 2.85
C LEU A 88 -12.63 -3.57 3.12
N HIS A 89 -12.87 -3.25 4.39
CA HIS A 89 -13.85 -2.26 4.86
C HIS A 89 -13.13 -1.13 5.58
#